data_AF-A0A6J5XVP8-F1
#
_entry.id   AF-A0A6J5XVP8-F1
#
_cell.length_a   1.000
_cell.length_b   1.000
_cell.length_c   1.000
_cell.angle_alpha   90.00
_cell.angle_beta   90.00
_cell.angle_gamma   90.00
#
_symmetry.space_group_name_H-M   'P 1'
#
loop_
_entity.id
_entity.type
_entity.pdbx_description
1 polymer ?
#
loop_
_entity_poly.entity_id
_entity_poly.type
_entity_poly.pdbx_seq_one_letter_code
_entity_poly.pdbx_strand_id
1 'polypeptide(L)'
;MGISYDADGDRFLVYENAENGSLENWLFPDSEASSDSLAFLSWSQRIHIALDFANGLHYMHDHTQPSIVHWDVGERNILVDSNFKAKLANFSTARPVTNSSMPKVDVFAFGVLLLELLSGKRAMETEENGEVVMLYKDLSEVLKVEEKSVERLQKWTDPKLENCYPLDGALSLAALATTCTQENAQARPSLAEVVLNLSVLAQSSPKTMHKFSTSKFKTEHCGSSHSS
;
A
#
# COMPACT_ATOMS: atom_id res chain seq x y z
N MET A 1 11.93 10.51 17.39
CA MET A 1 11.12 9.80 18.41
C MET A 1 11.65 10.18 19.78
N GLY A 2 10.78 10.55 20.70
CA GLY A 2 11.12 10.95 22.08
C GLY A 2 10.23 10.24 23.09
N ILE A 3 10.57 10.34 24.37
CA ILE A 3 9.78 9.80 25.47
C ILE A 3 9.40 10.97 26.38
N SER A 4 8.14 11.02 26.81
CA SER A 4 7.63 11.94 27.81
C SER A 4 7.11 11.15 29.02
N TYR A 5 7.09 11.80 30.18
CA TYR A 5 6.55 11.27 31.43
C TYR A 5 5.49 12.24 31.95
N ASP A 6 4.40 11.73 32.53
CA ASP A 6 3.48 12.56 33.32
C ASP A 6 3.85 12.59 34.81
N ALA A 7 3.01 13.22 35.61
CA ALA A 7 3.22 13.35 37.06
C ALA A 7 3.08 12.02 37.82
N ASP A 8 2.34 11.06 37.28
CA ASP A 8 2.10 9.74 37.87
C ASP A 8 3.16 8.71 37.45
N GLY A 9 4.02 9.07 36.50
CA GLY A 9 5.13 8.25 36.00
C GLY A 9 4.78 7.43 34.76
N ASP A 10 3.62 7.67 34.15
CA ASP A 10 3.23 7.03 32.90
C ASP A 10 4.10 7.53 31.75
N ARG A 11 4.46 6.59 30.86
CA ARG A 11 5.38 6.83 29.74
C ARG A 11 4.60 7.03 28.45
N PHE A 12 4.90 8.12 27.76
CA PHE A 12 4.29 8.47 26.48
C PHE A 12 5.36 8.48 25.40
N LEU A 13 5.03 7.89 24.25
CA LEU A 13 5.87 7.94 23.06
C LEU A 13 5.53 9.18 22.24
N VAL A 14 6.53 10.00 21.94
CA VAL A 14 6.35 11.22 21.14
C VAL A 14 6.99 11.02 19.77
N TYR A 15 6.21 11.26 18.72
CA TYR A 15 6.62 11.16 17.33
C TYR A 15 6.21 12.42 16.56
N GLU A 16 6.82 12.61 15.39
CA GLU A 16 6.43 13.69 14.49
C GLU A 16 4.98 13.49 14.06
N ASN A 17 4.23 14.60 13.97
CA ASN A 17 2.85 14.56 13.51
C ASN A 17 2.81 14.12 12.04
N ALA A 18 1.86 13.25 11.70
CA ALA A 18 1.54 12.85 10.34
C ALA A 18 0.17 13.44 9.99
N GLU A 19 0.17 14.60 9.33
CA GLU A 19 -1.04 15.43 9.18
C GLU A 19 -2.17 14.74 8.42
N ASN A 20 -1.81 13.81 7.53
CA ASN A 20 -2.77 13.06 6.72
C ASN A 20 -3.24 11.77 7.41
N GLY A 21 -2.82 11.50 8.65
CA GLY A 21 -3.28 10.35 9.42
C GLY A 21 -2.81 9.00 8.87
N SER A 22 -3.57 7.94 9.15
CA SER A 22 -3.28 6.60 8.64
C SER A 22 -3.69 6.44 7.18
N LEU A 23 -3.00 5.57 6.44
CA LEU A 23 -3.39 5.18 5.08
C LEU A 23 -4.80 4.58 5.03
N GLU A 24 -5.24 3.92 6.10
CA GLU A 24 -6.60 3.39 6.23
C GLU A 24 -7.66 4.45 5.90
N ASN A 25 -7.52 5.66 6.45
CA ASN A 25 -8.48 6.75 6.25
C ASN A 25 -8.62 7.18 4.79
N TRP A 26 -7.59 6.93 3.97
CA TRP A 26 -7.57 7.29 2.55
C TRP A 26 -8.14 6.18 1.66
N LEU A 27 -7.92 4.91 2.03
CA LEU A 27 -8.44 3.77 1.27
C LEU A 27 -9.89 3.49 1.63
N PHE A 28 -10.23 3.56 2.91
CA PHE A 28 -11.49 3.11 3.49
C PHE A 28 -12.12 4.22 4.36
N PRO A 29 -12.48 5.37 3.78
CA PRO A 29 -13.06 6.47 4.56
C PRO A 29 -14.39 6.07 5.18
N ASP A 30 -14.62 6.47 6.42
CA ASP A 30 -15.89 6.27 7.11
C ASP A 30 -17.02 7.03 6.39
N SER A 31 -18.17 6.37 6.25
CA SER A 31 -19.33 6.87 5.49
C SER A 31 -19.90 8.20 6.01
N GLU A 32 -19.51 8.68 7.18
CA GLU A 32 -20.08 9.88 7.83
C GLU A 32 -19.23 11.15 7.66
N ALA A 33 -18.04 11.06 7.05
CA ALA A 33 -17.22 12.23 6.77
C ALA A 33 -17.79 13.03 5.58
N SER A 34 -18.46 14.13 5.93
CA SER A 34 -19.09 15.16 5.10
C SER A 34 -18.58 15.33 3.65
N SER A 35 -19.57 15.42 2.76
CA SER A 35 -19.56 15.70 1.32
C SER A 35 -18.85 17.01 0.89
N ASP A 36 -17.54 17.12 1.08
CA ASP A 36 -16.76 18.17 0.42
C ASP A 36 -15.47 17.58 -0.16
N SER A 37 -15.53 17.21 -1.45
CA SER A 37 -14.48 16.55 -2.24
C SER A 37 -13.89 15.28 -1.59
N LEU A 38 -14.37 14.10 -2.01
CA LEU A 38 -13.74 12.82 -1.66
C LEU A 38 -12.28 12.84 -2.14
N ALA A 39 -11.34 13.17 -1.26
CA ALA A 39 -9.92 13.10 -1.55
C ALA A 39 -9.54 11.62 -1.65
N PHE A 40 -8.97 11.22 -2.78
CA PHE A 40 -8.48 9.86 -3.00
C PHE A 40 -7.02 9.89 -3.42
N LEU A 41 -6.32 8.78 -3.17
CA LEU A 41 -4.94 8.62 -3.59
C LEU A 41 -4.89 8.32 -5.09
N SER A 42 -4.18 9.17 -5.84
CA SER A 42 -3.80 8.89 -7.22
C SER A 42 -2.87 7.68 -7.31
N TRP A 43 -2.76 7.07 -8.49
CA TRP A 43 -1.83 5.97 -8.75
C TRP A 43 -0.41 6.28 -8.27
N SER A 44 0.12 7.45 -8.64
CA SER A 44 1.47 7.87 -8.25
C SER A 44 1.64 7.91 -6.74
N GLN A 45 0.67 8.47 -6.00
CA GLN A 45 0.73 8.50 -4.54
C GLN A 45 0.72 7.09 -3.95
N ARG A 46 -0.12 6.19 -4.46
CA ARG A 46 -0.18 4.79 -3.98
C ARG A 46 1.15 4.07 -4.17
N ILE A 47 1.80 4.23 -5.32
CA ILE A 47 3.11 3.61 -5.60
C ILE A 47 4.20 4.19 -4.69
N HIS A 48 4.21 5.51 -4.48
CA HIS A 48 5.22 6.14 -3.60
C HIS A 48 5.01 5.75 -2.13
N ILE A 49 3.77 5.68 -1.65
CA ILE A 49 3.44 5.20 -0.31
C ILE A 49 3.91 3.74 -0.13
N ALA A 50 3.63 2.87 -1.11
CA ALA A 50 4.12 1.48 -1.08
C ALA A 50 5.65 1.42 -1.03
N LEU A 51 6.32 2.23 -1.84
CA LEU A 51 7.79 2.28 -1.91
C LEU A 51 8.41 2.77 -0.60
N ASP A 52 7.89 3.86 -0.02
CA ASP A 52 8.35 4.39 1.27
C ASP A 52 8.20 3.35 2.39
N PHE A 53 7.05 2.67 2.44
CA PHE A 53 6.79 1.63 3.42
C PHE A 53 7.69 0.40 3.22
N ALA A 54 7.88 -0.05 1.98
CA ALA A 54 8.80 -1.14 1.63
C ALA A 54 10.25 -0.81 2.03
N ASN A 55 10.69 0.44 1.82
CA ASN A 55 12.02 0.89 2.22
C ASN A 55 12.22 0.83 3.74
N GLY A 56 11.22 1.24 4.53
CA GLY A 56 11.30 1.15 5.99
C GLY A 56 11.31 -0.29 6.49
N LEU A 57 10.51 -1.19 5.90
CA LEU A 57 10.55 -2.62 6.24
C LEU A 57 11.90 -3.24 5.82
N HIS A 58 12.42 -2.89 4.64
CA HIS A 58 13.73 -3.34 4.16
C HIS A 58 14.85 -2.88 5.09
N TYR A 59 14.77 -1.65 5.61
CA TYR A 59 15.70 -1.17 6.62
C TYR A 59 15.65 -2.02 7.90
N MET A 60 14.46 -2.35 8.40
CA MET A 60 14.30 -3.22 9.58
C MET A 60 14.85 -4.63 9.36
N HIS A 61 14.68 -5.19 8.16
CA HIS A 61 15.12 -6.56 7.88
C HIS A 61 16.63 -6.64 7.67
N ASP A 62 17.22 -5.72 6.90
CA ASP A 62 18.58 -5.90 6.39
C ASP A 62 19.59 -4.89 6.94
N HIS A 63 19.12 -3.82 7.61
CA HIS A 63 19.96 -2.69 8.02
C HIS A 63 19.92 -2.36 9.52
N THR A 64 19.16 -3.11 10.34
CA THR A 64 19.22 -3.00 11.80
C THR A 64 20.05 -4.13 12.42
N GLN A 65 20.63 -3.85 13.59
CA GLN A 65 21.35 -4.84 14.40
C GLN A 65 20.73 -4.89 15.81
N PRO A 66 20.01 -5.96 16.19
CA PRO A 66 19.67 -7.13 15.37
C PRO A 66 18.65 -6.78 14.25
N SER A 67 18.55 -7.66 13.24
CA SER A 67 17.48 -7.62 12.24
C SER A 67 16.11 -7.76 12.93
N ILE A 68 15.12 -6.94 12.54
CA ILE A 68 13.80 -6.86 13.18
C ILE A 68 12.70 -7.18 12.15
N VAL A 69 11.69 -7.97 12.55
CA VAL A 69 10.43 -8.15 11.83
C VAL A 69 9.35 -7.28 12.46
N HIS A 70 8.55 -6.60 11.64
CA HIS A 70 7.48 -5.72 12.09
C HIS A 70 6.27 -6.48 12.63
N TRP A 71 5.84 -7.57 11.96
CA TRP A 71 4.73 -8.46 12.30
C TRP A 71 3.32 -7.87 12.19
N ASP A 72 3.16 -6.55 12.28
CA ASP A 72 1.87 -5.87 12.14
C ASP A 72 1.85 -4.96 10.90
N VAL A 73 2.15 -5.52 9.74
CA VAL A 73 2.17 -4.80 8.47
C VAL A 73 0.74 -4.64 7.95
N GLY A 74 0.32 -3.39 7.70
CA GLY A 74 -1.02 -3.06 7.20
C GLY A 74 -1.26 -1.55 7.11
N GLU A 75 -2.33 -1.16 6.43
CA GLU A 75 -2.77 0.21 6.16
C GLU A 75 -2.95 1.08 7.41
N ARG A 76 -3.40 0.49 8.52
CA ARG A 76 -3.55 1.19 9.81
C ARG A 76 -2.22 1.63 10.43
N ASN A 77 -1.13 0.93 10.09
CA ASN A 77 0.21 1.14 10.64
C ASN A 77 1.12 1.92 9.67
N ILE A 78 0.51 2.57 8.67
CA ILE A 78 1.18 3.46 7.74
C ILE A 78 0.65 4.86 8.00
N LEU A 79 1.50 5.73 8.53
CA LEU A 79 1.19 7.14 8.71
C LEU A 79 1.65 7.94 7.50
N VAL A 80 0.82 8.88 7.07
CA VAL A 80 1.07 9.72 5.89
C VAL A 80 1.25 11.16 6.35
N ASP A 81 2.39 11.78 6.01
CA ASP A 81 2.61 13.19 6.31
C ASP A 81 1.99 14.12 5.24
N SER A 82 2.04 15.42 5.49
CA SER A 82 1.53 16.47 4.57
C SER A 82 2.06 16.40 3.13
N ASN A 83 3.22 15.76 2.88
CA ASN A 83 3.79 15.59 1.54
C ASN A 83 3.46 14.24 0.91
N PHE A 84 2.55 13.46 1.51
CA PHE A 84 2.24 12.08 1.14
C PHE A 84 3.43 11.13 1.26
N LYS A 85 4.38 11.44 2.13
CA LYS A 85 5.45 10.50 2.48
C LYS A 85 4.94 9.53 3.53
N ALA A 86 5.16 8.24 3.31
CA ALA A 86 4.72 7.21 4.23
C ALA A 86 5.76 6.94 5.33
N LYS A 87 5.29 6.68 6.55
CA LYS A 87 6.10 6.33 7.72
C LYS A 87 5.52 5.09 8.39
N LEU A 88 6.39 4.13 8.72
CA LEU A 88 6.02 2.95 9.51
C LEU A 88 5.64 3.40 10.92
N ALA A 89 4.55 2.84 11.45
CA ALA A 89 4.09 3.08 12.80
C ALA A 89 3.78 1.76 13.53
N ASN A 90 3.56 1.86 14.83
CA ASN A 90 3.15 0.74 15.70
C ASN A 90 4.12 -0.46 15.69
N PHE A 91 5.25 -0.28 16.38
CA PHE A 91 6.27 -1.32 16.57
C PHE A 91 6.00 -2.24 17.77
N SER A 92 4.76 -2.29 18.28
CA SER A 92 4.42 -3.01 19.52
C SER A 92 4.63 -4.53 19.42
N THR A 93 4.51 -5.07 18.21
CA THR A 93 4.71 -6.50 17.89
C THR A 93 6.08 -6.78 17.27
N ALA A 94 6.89 -5.75 17.04
CA ALA A 94 8.17 -5.86 16.37
C ALA A 94 9.16 -6.66 17.22
N ARG A 95 9.93 -7.55 16.57
CA ARG A 95 10.83 -8.47 17.28
C ARG A 95 12.05 -8.87 16.47
N PRO A 96 13.16 -9.24 17.13
CA PRO A 96 14.34 -9.75 16.46
C PRO A 96 14.05 -11.01 15.62
N VAL A 97 14.65 -11.08 14.44
CA VAL A 97 14.63 -12.27 13.58
C VAL A 97 15.36 -13.41 14.29
N THR A 98 14.70 -14.57 14.40
CA THR A 98 15.30 -15.80 14.95
C THR A 98 15.41 -16.92 13.90
N ASN A 99 14.75 -16.78 12.74
CA ASN A 99 14.86 -17.70 11.62
C ASN A 99 14.53 -17.00 10.29
N SER A 100 14.97 -17.58 9.18
CA SER A 100 14.84 -16.99 7.83
C SER A 100 13.41 -16.85 7.31
N SER A 101 12.43 -17.51 7.94
CA SER A 101 11.02 -17.42 7.53
C SER A 101 10.28 -16.25 8.17
N MET A 102 10.76 -15.71 9.30
CA MET A 102 10.07 -14.60 9.99
C MET A 102 9.94 -13.33 9.12
N PRO A 103 11.00 -12.85 8.43
CA PRO A 103 10.88 -11.72 7.51
C PRO A 103 9.81 -11.92 6.43
N LYS A 104 9.57 -13.17 6.02
CA LYS A 104 8.60 -13.52 4.99
C LYS A 104 7.14 -13.33 5.43
N VAL A 105 6.88 -13.14 6.73
CA VAL A 105 5.56 -12.76 7.26
C VAL A 105 5.23 -11.33 6.85
N ASP A 106 6.17 -10.39 7.06
CA ASP A 106 6.00 -9.00 6.63
C ASP A 106 5.87 -8.90 5.11
N VAL A 107 6.63 -9.70 4.35
CA VAL A 107 6.52 -9.74 2.87
C VAL A 107 5.13 -10.18 2.43
N PHE A 108 4.54 -11.19 3.08
CA PHE A 108 3.17 -11.62 2.75
C PHE A 108 2.15 -10.53 3.03
N ALA A 109 2.21 -9.93 4.22
CA ALA A 109 1.31 -8.85 4.61
C ALA A 109 1.49 -7.60 3.74
N PHE A 110 2.72 -7.31 3.32
CA PHE A 110 3.00 -6.25 2.35
C PHE A 110 2.38 -6.56 0.98
N GLY A 111 2.44 -7.82 0.53
CA GLY A 111 1.75 -8.27 -0.67
C GLY A 111 0.25 -8.02 -0.61
N VAL A 112 -0.38 -8.30 0.53
CA VAL A 112 -1.80 -7.99 0.78
C VAL A 112 -2.06 -6.48 0.71
N LEU A 113 -1.23 -5.67 1.34
CA LEU A 113 -1.32 -4.20 1.25
C LEU A 113 -1.23 -3.68 -0.19
N LEU A 114 -0.36 -4.27 -1.03
CA LEU A 114 -0.30 -3.89 -2.45
C LEU A 114 -1.63 -4.14 -3.17
N LEU A 115 -2.36 -5.19 -2.80
CA LEU A 115 -3.69 -5.49 -3.35
C LEU A 115 -4.73 -4.47 -2.90
N GLU A 116 -4.68 -4.05 -1.64
CA GLU A 116 -5.56 -3.00 -1.11
C GLU A 116 -5.30 -1.66 -1.80
N LEU A 117 -4.02 -1.31 -2.00
CA LEU A 117 -3.62 -0.13 -2.77
C LEU A 117 -4.08 -0.22 -4.24
N LEU A 118 -4.04 -1.40 -4.86
CA LEU A 118 -4.45 -1.55 -6.26
C LEU A 118 -5.97 -1.54 -6.43
N SER A 119 -6.71 -2.21 -5.55
CA SER A 119 -8.16 -2.44 -5.68
C SER A 119 -9.01 -1.42 -4.93
N GLY A 120 -8.47 -0.75 -3.91
CA GLY A 120 -9.26 0.06 -2.98
C GLY A 120 -10.23 -0.77 -2.13
N LYS A 121 -10.01 -2.09 -2.00
CA LYS A 121 -10.83 -3.03 -1.22
C LYS A 121 -10.07 -3.52 0.00
N ARG A 122 -10.80 -3.96 1.04
CA ARG A 122 -10.14 -4.50 2.24
C ARG A 122 -9.62 -5.92 1.96
N ALA A 123 -8.52 -6.28 2.62
CA ALA A 123 -7.89 -7.59 2.47
C ALA A 123 -8.83 -8.78 2.76
N MET A 124 -9.77 -8.57 3.68
CA MET A 124 -10.75 -9.55 4.14
C MET A 124 -12.12 -8.88 4.16
N GLU A 125 -13.04 -9.41 3.37
CA GLU A 125 -14.44 -8.98 3.35
C GLU A 125 -15.33 -10.19 3.64
N THR A 126 -16.38 -9.95 4.44
CA THR A 126 -17.40 -10.97 4.72
C THR A 126 -18.59 -10.68 3.83
N GLU A 127 -18.93 -11.63 2.97
CA GLU A 127 -20.11 -11.55 2.12
C GLU A 127 -21.41 -11.69 2.92
N GLU A 128 -22.54 -11.33 2.31
CA GLU A 128 -23.88 -11.44 2.93
C GLU A 128 -24.23 -12.87 3.34
N ASN A 129 -23.66 -13.88 2.67
CA ASN A 129 -23.82 -15.30 2.97
C ASN A 129 -22.94 -15.78 4.15
N GLY A 130 -22.09 -14.92 4.71
CA GLY A 130 -21.13 -15.23 5.77
C GLY A 130 -19.80 -15.82 5.29
N GLU A 131 -19.58 -15.95 3.99
CA GLU A 131 -18.30 -16.38 3.41
C GLU A 131 -17.25 -15.28 3.55
N VAL A 132 -16.03 -15.68 3.95
CA VAL A 132 -14.89 -14.78 4.04
C VAL A 132 -14.09 -14.87 2.75
N VAL A 133 -14.06 -13.77 2.00
CA VAL A 133 -13.29 -13.65 0.78
C VAL A 133 -11.97 -12.97 1.08
N MET A 134 -10.89 -13.55 0.56
CA MET A 134 -9.53 -13.04 0.74
C MET A 134 -9.02 -12.47 -0.58
N LEU A 135 -8.63 -11.20 -0.57
CA LEU A 135 -8.30 -10.44 -1.77
C LEU A 135 -7.18 -11.08 -2.62
N TYR A 136 -6.21 -11.74 -1.98
CA TYR A 136 -5.10 -12.42 -2.67
C TYR A 136 -5.55 -13.68 -3.43
N LYS A 137 -6.62 -14.35 -2.98
CA LYS A 137 -7.21 -15.49 -3.70
C LYS A 137 -7.95 -15.00 -4.95
N ASP A 138 -8.69 -13.91 -4.84
CA ASP A 138 -9.41 -13.32 -5.96
C ASP A 138 -8.46 -12.86 -7.07
N LEU A 139 -7.35 -12.19 -6.73
CA LEU A 139 -6.38 -11.77 -7.73
C LEU A 139 -5.79 -12.98 -8.48
N SER A 140 -5.53 -14.08 -7.77
CA SER A 140 -5.02 -15.30 -8.42
C SER A 140 -5.98 -15.78 -9.51
N GLU A 141 -7.29 -15.73 -9.27
CA GLU A 141 -8.31 -16.05 -10.29
C GLU A 141 -8.30 -15.05 -11.45
N VAL A 142 -8.14 -13.75 -11.17
CA VAL A 142 -8.09 -12.67 -12.17
C VAL A 142 -6.95 -12.91 -13.16
N LEU A 143 -5.78 -13.29 -12.68
CA LEU A 143 -4.56 -13.47 -13.48
C LEU A 143 -4.43 -14.84 -14.16
N LYS A 144 -5.23 -15.85 -13.78
CA LYS A 144 -5.15 -17.22 -14.34
C LYS A 144 -5.28 -17.35 -15.86
N VAL A 145 -6.01 -16.43 -16.50
CA VAL A 145 -6.29 -16.50 -17.95
C VAL A 145 -5.58 -15.33 -18.63
N GLU A 146 -4.41 -15.58 -19.21
CA GLU A 146 -3.53 -14.55 -19.77
C GLU A 146 -4.26 -13.67 -20.80
N GLU A 147 -5.01 -14.27 -21.74
CA GLU A 147 -5.69 -13.58 -22.83
C GLU A 147 -6.73 -12.54 -22.35
N LYS A 148 -7.28 -12.71 -21.14
CA LYS A 148 -8.27 -11.80 -20.54
C LYS A 148 -7.78 -11.11 -19.27
N SER A 149 -6.52 -11.32 -18.90
CA SER A 149 -5.96 -10.83 -17.64
C SER A 149 -6.03 -9.32 -17.52
N VAL A 150 -5.75 -8.58 -18.60
CA VAL A 150 -5.80 -7.12 -18.66
C VAL A 150 -7.21 -6.59 -18.41
N GLU A 151 -8.21 -7.08 -19.15
CA GLU A 151 -9.60 -6.65 -19.01
C GLU A 151 -10.17 -6.96 -17.61
N ARG A 152 -9.82 -8.13 -17.08
CA ARG A 152 -10.25 -8.55 -15.73
C ARG A 152 -9.57 -7.72 -14.65
N LEU A 153 -8.27 -7.42 -14.81
CA LEU A 153 -7.52 -6.58 -13.88
C LEU A 153 -8.04 -5.14 -13.88
N GLN A 154 -8.34 -4.57 -15.04
CA GLN A 154 -8.94 -3.23 -15.14
C GLN A 154 -10.26 -3.14 -14.37
N LYS A 155 -11.12 -4.16 -14.48
CA LYS A 155 -12.39 -4.24 -13.72
C LYS A 155 -12.19 -4.46 -12.22
N TRP A 156 -11.08 -5.08 -11.84
CA TRP A 156 -10.76 -5.39 -10.45
C TRP A 156 -10.04 -4.23 -9.73
N THR A 157 -9.32 -3.40 -10.49
CA THR A 157 -8.60 -2.20 -10.02
C THR A 157 -9.56 -1.16 -9.49
N ASP A 158 -9.09 -0.34 -8.54
CA ASP A 158 -9.90 0.67 -7.86
C ASP A 158 -10.60 1.61 -8.86
N PRO A 159 -11.95 1.68 -8.87
CA PRO A 159 -12.67 2.58 -9.75
C PRO A 159 -12.37 4.07 -9.50
N LYS A 160 -11.93 4.46 -8.28
CA LYS A 160 -11.52 5.83 -7.94
C LYS A 160 -10.28 6.28 -8.71
N LEU A 161 -9.50 5.35 -9.28
CA LEU A 161 -8.38 5.69 -10.14
C LEU A 161 -8.81 6.12 -11.54
N GLU A 162 -10.07 5.91 -11.95
CA GLU A 162 -10.63 6.34 -13.24
C GLU A 162 -9.76 5.97 -14.46
N ASN A 163 -9.10 4.80 -14.44
CA ASN A 163 -8.13 4.38 -15.47
C ASN A 163 -6.92 5.34 -15.65
N CYS A 164 -6.65 6.21 -14.67
CA CYS A 164 -5.49 7.10 -14.62
C CYS A 164 -4.28 6.37 -14.02
N TYR A 165 -3.89 5.25 -14.64
CA TYR A 165 -2.73 4.46 -14.29
C TYR A 165 -2.17 3.73 -15.53
N PRO A 166 -0.86 3.48 -15.61
CA PRO A 166 -0.28 2.66 -16.66
C PRO A 166 -0.70 1.20 -16.49
N LEU A 167 -1.26 0.57 -17.54
CA LEU A 167 -1.72 -0.83 -17.48
C LEU A 167 -0.58 -1.81 -17.18
N ASP A 168 0.56 -1.62 -17.81
CA ASP A 168 1.76 -2.43 -17.53
C ASP A 168 2.22 -2.26 -16.08
N GLY A 169 2.02 -1.07 -15.50
CA GLY A 169 2.30 -0.81 -14.09
C GLY A 169 1.34 -1.53 -13.17
N ALA A 170 0.03 -1.55 -13.49
CA ALA A 170 -0.96 -2.31 -12.74
C ALA A 170 -0.70 -3.83 -12.81
N LEU A 171 -0.38 -4.36 -13.99
CA LEU A 171 -0.02 -5.77 -14.17
C LEU A 171 1.24 -6.14 -13.37
N SER A 172 2.27 -5.29 -13.42
CA SER A 172 3.51 -5.50 -12.67
C SER A 172 3.28 -5.45 -11.16
N LEU A 173 2.46 -4.50 -10.67
CA LEU A 173 2.12 -4.41 -9.26
C LEU A 173 1.31 -5.63 -8.80
N ALA A 174 0.35 -6.10 -9.61
CA ALA A 174 -0.43 -7.31 -9.35
C ALA A 174 0.45 -8.58 -9.32
N ALA A 175 1.41 -8.70 -10.25
CA ALA A 175 2.37 -9.80 -10.27
C ALA A 175 3.29 -9.76 -9.03
N LEU A 176 3.76 -8.57 -8.64
CA LEU A 176 4.57 -8.40 -7.42
C LEU A 176 3.76 -8.79 -6.17
N ALA A 177 2.51 -8.34 -6.06
CA ALA A 177 1.64 -8.73 -4.97
C ALA A 177 1.45 -10.26 -4.91
N THR A 178 1.22 -10.90 -6.07
CA THR A 178 1.06 -12.35 -6.18
C THR A 178 2.30 -13.12 -5.71
N THR A 179 3.51 -12.65 -6.04
CA THR A 179 4.76 -13.28 -5.59
C THR A 179 4.98 -13.07 -4.07
N CYS A 180 4.60 -11.91 -3.55
CA CYS A 180 4.63 -11.63 -2.11
C CYS A 180 3.65 -12.52 -1.32
N THR A 181 2.47 -12.82 -1.87
CA THR A 181 1.42 -13.63 -1.21
C THR A 181 1.52 -15.13 -1.47
N GLN A 182 2.67 -15.65 -1.91
CA GLN A 182 2.86 -17.09 -2.12
C GLN A 182 2.65 -17.89 -0.83
N GLU A 183 2.01 -19.06 -0.92
CA GLU A 183 1.81 -19.95 0.24
C GLU A 183 3.16 -20.40 0.82
N ASN A 184 4.09 -20.78 -0.06
CA ASN A 184 5.46 -21.08 0.32
C ASN A 184 6.23 -19.79 0.67
N ALA A 185 6.53 -19.58 1.95
CA ALA A 185 7.31 -18.44 2.43
C ALA A 185 8.68 -18.28 1.75
N GLN A 186 9.33 -19.38 1.33
CA GLN A 186 10.63 -19.32 0.66
C GLN A 186 10.51 -18.89 -0.81
N ALA A 187 9.33 -19.00 -1.42
CA ALA A 187 9.08 -18.52 -2.78
C ALA A 187 8.79 -17.01 -2.83
N ARG A 188 8.52 -16.39 -1.68
CA ARG A 188 8.29 -14.93 -1.60
C ARG A 188 9.61 -14.19 -1.80
N PRO A 189 9.61 -13.01 -2.44
CA PRO A 189 10.82 -12.21 -2.63
C PRO A 189 11.40 -11.69 -1.30
N SER A 190 12.62 -11.19 -1.35
CA SER A 190 13.18 -10.31 -0.31
C SER A 190 12.58 -8.90 -0.41
N LEU A 191 12.63 -8.12 0.67
CA LEU A 191 12.19 -6.72 0.59
C LEU A 191 13.10 -5.87 -0.31
N ALA A 192 14.38 -6.23 -0.47
CA ALA A 192 15.27 -5.59 -1.44
C ALA A 192 14.71 -5.73 -2.88
N GLU A 193 14.25 -6.94 -3.25
CA GLU A 193 13.62 -7.19 -4.56
C GLU A 193 12.29 -6.44 -4.69
N VAL A 194 11.47 -6.39 -3.62
CA VAL A 194 10.21 -5.63 -3.61
C VAL A 194 10.46 -4.14 -3.84
N VAL A 195 11.42 -3.56 -3.11
CA VAL A 195 11.83 -2.15 -3.27
C VAL A 195 12.32 -1.87 -4.68
N LEU A 196 13.10 -2.77 -5.28
CA LEU A 196 13.58 -2.62 -6.65
C LEU A 196 12.41 -2.55 -7.65
N ASN A 197 11.45 -3.47 -7.55
CA ASN A 197 10.28 -3.50 -8.43
C ASN A 197 9.43 -2.22 -8.27
N LEU A 198 9.18 -1.79 -7.03
CA LEU A 198 8.43 -0.56 -6.75
C LEU A 198 9.16 0.69 -7.22
N SER A 199 10.49 0.71 -7.15
CA SER A 199 11.30 1.84 -7.64
C SER A 199 11.16 2.03 -9.15
N VAL A 200 11.10 0.93 -9.91
CA VAL A 200 10.85 0.97 -11.37
C VAL A 200 9.45 1.50 -11.66
N LEU A 201 8.44 1.07 -10.90
CA LEU A 201 7.06 1.55 -11.03
C LEU A 201 6.91 3.02 -10.69
N ALA A 202 7.60 3.49 -9.64
CA ALA A 202 7.59 4.89 -9.23
C ALA A 202 8.19 5.80 -10.32
N GLN A 203 9.29 5.38 -10.94
CA GLN A 203 9.94 6.13 -12.02
C GLN A 203 9.10 6.19 -13.30
N SER A 204 8.34 5.13 -13.58
CA SER A 204 7.48 5.02 -14.76
C SER A 204 6.10 5.67 -14.58
N SER A 205 5.76 6.07 -13.35
CA SER A 205 4.45 6.66 -13.06
C SER A 205 4.33 8.05 -13.68
N PRO A 206 3.18 8.40 -14.29
CA PRO A 206 2.96 9.75 -14.80
C PRO A 206 3.16 10.75 -13.68
N LYS A 207 3.96 11.79 -13.91
CA LYS A 207 4.05 12.92 -12.98
C LYS A 207 2.73 13.67 -13.02
N THR A 208 1.77 13.30 -12.18
CA THR A 208 0.57 14.09 -12.01
C THR A 208 0.97 15.44 -11.42
N MET A 209 0.78 16.51 -12.18
CA MET A 209 0.92 17.86 -11.65
C MET A 209 -0.03 18.02 -10.46
N HIS A 210 0.50 18.41 -9.30
CA HIS A 210 -0.30 18.74 -8.12
C HIS A 210 -1.37 19.79 -8.49
N LYS A 211 -2.62 19.37 -8.67
CA LYS A 211 -3.78 20.24 -8.49
C LYS A 211 -4.38 19.89 -7.13
N PHE A 212 -3.95 20.62 -6.10
CA PHE A 212 -4.78 20.80 -4.92
C PHE A 212 -6.06 21.50 -5.38
N SER A 213 -7.16 20.77 -5.48
CA SER A 213 -8.46 21.35 -5.82
C SER A 213 -9.01 22.08 -4.60
N THR A 214 -8.70 23.36 -4.47
CA THR A 214 -9.58 24.29 -3.76
C THR A 214 -10.46 24.99 -4.80
N SER A 215 -11.71 24.54 -4.87
CA SER A 215 -12.85 25.16 -5.57
C SER A 215 -12.83 25.27 -7.12
N LYS A 216 -13.90 24.70 -7.70
CA LYS A 216 -14.60 25.04 -8.96
C LYS A 216 -13.82 24.99 -10.31
N PHE A 217 -14.30 24.06 -11.16
CA PHE A 217 -14.17 23.96 -12.63
C PHE A 217 -12.86 23.43 -13.23
N LYS A 218 -12.84 22.14 -13.60
CA LYS A 218 -13.10 21.59 -14.96
C LYS A 218 -12.43 20.21 -15.04
N THR A 219 -13.22 19.22 -15.43
CA THR A 219 -12.79 17.88 -15.86
C THR A 219 -11.80 18.02 -17.02
N GLU A 220 -10.51 17.79 -16.74
CA GLU A 220 -9.52 17.47 -17.75
C GLU A 220 -9.34 15.96 -17.75
N HIS A 221 -9.82 15.30 -18.79
CA HIS A 221 -9.55 13.90 -19.06
C HIS A 221 -8.04 13.67 -19.13
N CYS A 222 -7.59 12.54 -18.56
CA CYS A 222 -6.24 12.03 -18.69
C CYS A 222 -5.80 12.09 -20.16
N GLY A 223 -4.81 12.94 -20.45
CA GLY A 223 -4.35 13.22 -21.78
C GLY A 223 -3.79 11.98 -22.46
N SER A 224 -4.38 11.62 -23.60
CA SER A 224 -3.83 10.67 -24.55
C SER A 224 -2.56 11.23 -25.18
N SER A 225 -1.40 10.89 -24.62
CA SER A 225 -0.13 11.02 -25.34
C SER A 225 0.09 9.77 -26.20
N HIS A 226 -0.54 9.74 -27.37
CA HIS A 226 -0.15 8.89 -28.51
C HIS A 226 -0.06 9.75 -29.77
N SER A 227 0.97 9.45 -30.58
CA SER A 227 1.39 10.02 -31.87
C SER A 227 2.12 11.38 -31.78
N SER A 228 3.28 11.55 -32.42
CA SER A 228 3.69 11.04 -33.75
C SER A 228 5.12 10.49 -33.78
#